data_AF-A0A2K3KES2-F1
#
_entry.id   AF-A0A2K3KES2-F1
#
_cell.length_a   1.000
_cell.length_b   1.000
_cell.length_c   1.000
_cell.angle_alpha   90.00
_cell.angle_beta   90.00
_cell.angle_gamma   90.00
#
_symmetry.space_group_name_H-M   'P 1'
#
loop_
_entity.id
_entity.type
_entity.pdbx_description
1 polymer ?
#
loop_
_entity_poly.entity_id
_entity_poly.type
_entity_poly.pdbx_seq_one_letter_code
_entity_poly.pdbx_strand_id
1 'polypeptide(L)' 'MENNSIISEQTVQDGKLYRHLNSLIVSHLRHNNLTQAATAVASATMTPLNVEAPPNKLLDLVAKFQ' A
#
# COMPACT_ATOMS: atom_id res chain seq x y z
N MET A 1 0.83 31.15 -7.76
CA MET A 1 1.22 30.49 -6.49
C MET A 1 0.24 29.40 -6.10
N GLU A 2 -1.07 29.60 -6.31
CA GLU A 2 -2.14 28.65 -5.96
C GLU A 2 -2.02 27.27 -6.65
N ASN A 3 -1.69 27.22 -7.95
CA ASN A 3 -1.46 25.95 -8.67
C ASN A 3 -0.33 25.10 -8.07
N ASN A 4 0.74 25.71 -7.56
CA ASN A 4 1.84 24.96 -6.94
C ASN A 4 1.43 24.35 -5.59
N SER A 5 0.50 24.99 -4.86
CA SER A 5 -0.04 24.45 -3.61
C SER A 5 -0.90 23.21 -3.86
N ILE A 6 -1.76 23.27 -4.89
CA ILE A 6 -2.65 22.17 -5.27
C ILE A 6 -1.85 20.93 -5.71
N ILE A 7 -0.80 21.12 -6.53
CA ILE A 7 0.08 20.04 -6.97
C ILE A 7 0.80 19.38 -5.78
N SER A 8 1.24 20.18 -4.81
CA SER A 8 1.91 19.69 -3.60
C SER A 8 0.96 18.85 -2.74
N GLU A 9 -0.26 19.33 -2.51
CA GLU A 9 -1.28 18.59 -1.76
C GLU A 9 -1.63 17.27 -2.44
N GLN A 10 -1.82 17.26 -3.76
CA GLN A 10 -2.08 16.03 -4.51
C GLN A 10 -0.93 15.03 -4.36
N THR A 11 0.32 15.48 -4.49
CA THR A 11 1.50 14.64 -4.31
C THR A 11 1.54 14.01 -2.92
N VAL A 12 1.15 14.76 -1.88
CA VAL A 12 1.07 14.25 -0.52
C VAL A 12 -0.03 13.19 -0.37
N GLN A 13 -1.20 13.39 -0.98
CA GLN A 13 -2.29 12.42 -0.94
C GLN A 13 -1.91 11.13 -1.68
N ASP A 14 -1.27 11.24 -2.83
CA ASP A 14 -0.78 10.08 -3.59
C ASP A 14 0.25 9.30 -2.76
N GLY A 15 1.19 9.99 -2.12
CA GLY A 15 2.16 9.34 -1.22
C GLY A 15 1.54 8.64 -0.01
N LYS A 16 0.40 9.12 0.50
CA LYS A 16 -0.37 8.42 1.54
C LYS A 16 -1.07 7.19 0.97
N LEU A 17 -1.67 7.31 -0.22
CA LEU A 17 -2.34 6.21 -0.90
C LEU A 17 -1.37 5.07 -1.20
N TYR A 18 -0.19 5.36 -1.76
CA TYR A 18 0.82 4.34 -2.07
C TYR A 18 1.31 3.62 -0.81
N ARG A 19 1.55 4.34 0.30
CA ARG A 19 1.92 3.71 1.57
C ARG A 19 0.82 2.79 2.12
N HIS A 20 -0.44 3.21 2.00
CA HIS A 20 -1.57 2.38 2.41
C HIS A 20 -1.67 1.12 1.53
N LEU A 21 -1.58 1.28 0.22
CA LEU A 21 -1.60 0.17 -0.73
C LEU A 21 -0.46 -0.82 -0.49
N ASN A 22 0.77 -0.34 -0.29
CA ASN A 22 1.92 -1.21 0.02
C ASN A 22 1.71 -1.99 1.30
N SER A 23 1.12 -1.38 2.34
CA SER A 23 0.77 -2.08 3.58
C SER A 23 -0.25 -3.20 3.35
N LEU A 24 -1.25 -2.97 2.49
CA LEU A 24 -2.22 -4.00 2.10
C LEU A 24 -1.57 -5.15 1.32
N ILE A 25 -0.68 -4.84 0.37
CA ILE A 25 0.05 -5.85 -0.41
C ILE A 25 0.94 -6.70 0.50
N VAL A 26 1.74 -6.08 1.36
CA VAL A 26 2.64 -6.82 2.29
C VAL A 26 1.83 -7.71 3.23
N SER A 27 0.73 -7.20 3.81
CA SER A 27 -0.13 -8.00 4.68
C SER A 27 -0.76 -9.19 3.95
N HIS A 28 -1.27 -8.97 2.74
CA HIS A 28 -1.86 -10.02 1.92
C HIS A 28 -0.86 -11.14 1.59
N LEU A 29 0.34 -10.77 1.12
CA LEU A 29 1.40 -11.74 0.80
C LEU A 29 1.83 -12.53 2.04
N ARG A 30 2.04 -11.85 3.18
CA ARG A 30 2.42 -12.49 4.44
C ARG A 30 1.36 -13.47 4.93
N HIS A 31 0.09 -13.07 4.89
CA HIS A 31 -1.03 -13.91 5.33
C HIS A 31 -1.21 -15.17 4.49
N ASN A 32 -0.85 -15.11 3.19
CA ASN A 32 -0.91 -16.24 2.27
C ASN A 32 0.40 -17.05 2.22
N ASN A 33 1.27 -16.92 3.23
CA ASN A 33 2.56 -17.63 3.34
C ASN A 33 3.55 -17.35 2.20
N LEU A 34 3.38 -16.25 1.45
CA LEU A 34 4.29 -15.81 0.38
C LEU A 34 5.44 -14.98 0.95
N THR A 35 6.16 -15.52 1.94
CA THR A 35 7.11 -14.78 2.78
C THR A 35 8.21 -14.07 1.99
N GLN A 36 8.78 -14.71 0.97
CA GLN A 36 9.84 -14.08 0.15
C GLN A 36 9.31 -12.87 -0.62
N ALA A 37 8.11 -12.99 -1.20
CA ALA A 37 7.46 -11.89 -1.90
C ALA A 37 7.12 -10.75 -0.92
N ALA A 38 6.58 -11.08 0.25
CA ALA A 38 6.28 -10.09 1.29
C ALA A 38 7.54 -9.31 1.70
N THR A 39 8.66 -10.01 1.93
CA THR A 39 9.95 -9.39 2.28
C THR A 39 10.50 -8.52 1.16
N ALA A 40 10.43 -8.98 -0.09
CA ALA A 40 10.89 -8.22 -1.25
C ALA A 40 10.10 -6.91 -1.42
N VAL A 41 8.77 -6.98 -1.33
CA VAL A 41 7.90 -5.80 -1.43
C VAL A 41 8.10 -4.87 -0.24
N ALA A 42 8.18 -5.40 0.98
CA ALA A 42 8.44 -4.62 2.19
C ALA A 42 9.73 -3.79 2.05
N SER A 43 10.82 -4.43 1.62
CA SER A 43 12.12 -3.78 1.40
C SER A 43 12.04 -2.72 0.29
N ALA A 44 11.54 -3.09 -0.89
CA ALA A 44 11.49 -2.20 -2.04
C ALA A 44 10.62 -0.94 -1.83
N THR A 45 9.63 -1.04 -0.93
CA THR A 45 8.68 0.05 -0.66
C THR A 45 8.93 0.76 0.67
N MET A 46 9.98 0.37 1.41
CA MET A 46 10.24 0.83 2.78
C MET A 46 9.02 0.65 3.70
N THR A 47 8.23 -0.41 3.49
CA THR A 47 7.06 -0.77 4.29
C THR A 47 7.45 -1.83 5.32
N PRO A 48 7.05 -1.72 6.60
CA PRO A 48 7.34 -2.76 7.59
C PRO A 48 6.77 -4.13 7.20
N LEU A 49 7.51 -5.21 7.46
CA LEU A 49 7.03 -6.56 7.14
C LEU A 49 5.85 -6.98 8.05
N ASN A 50 5.83 -6.49 9.28
CA ASN A 50 4.82 -6.74 10.31
C ASN A 50 3.69 -5.69 10.33
N VAL A 51 3.36 -5.09 9.18
CA VAL A 51 2.22 -4.17 9.06
C VAL A 51 0.93 -4.77 9.61
N GLU A 52 0.23 -3.94 10.38
CA GLU A 52 -1.12 -4.17 10.89
C GLU A 52 -2.14 -3.67 9.86
N ALA A 53 -2.37 -4.47 8.83
CA ALA A 53 -3.39 -4.19 7.83
C ALA A 53 -4.23 -5.44 7.56
N PRO A 54 -5.54 -5.34 7.28
CA PRO A 54 -6.36 -6.52 7.05
C PRO A 54 -5.95 -7.23 5.75
N PRO A 55 -5.62 -8.53 5.78
CA PRO A 55 -4.98 -9.21 4.65
C PRO A 55 -5.89 -9.39 3.42
N ASN A 56 -7.21 -9.37 3.59
CA ASN A 56 -8.17 -9.52 2.49
C ASN A 56 -8.67 -8.19 1.92
N LYS A 57 -8.34 -7.07 2.57
CA LYS A 57 -8.85 -5.75 2.18
C LYS A 57 -8.44 -5.35 0.76
N LEU A 58 -7.27 -5.81 0.30
CA LEU A 58 -6.85 -5.60 -1.09
C LEU A 58 -7.82 -6.25 -2.08
N LEU A 59 -8.21 -7.50 -1.83
CA LEU A 59 -9.16 -8.22 -2.68
C LEU A 59 -10.55 -7.58 -2.63
N ASP A 60 -11.02 -7.19 -1.43
CA ASP A 60 -12.30 -6.50 -1.27
C ASP A 60 -12.36 -5.18 -2.07
N LEU A 61 -11.22 -4.47 -2.17
CA LEU A 61 -11.15 -3.23 -2.95
C LEU A 61 -11.20 -3.52 -4.45
N VAL A 62 -10.46 -4.52 -4.94
CA VAL A 62 -10.49 -4.91 -6.37
C VAL A 62 -11.89 -5.38 -6.78
N ALA A 63 -12.56 -6.18 -5.93
CA ALA A 63 -13.89 -6.71 -6.21
C ALA A 63 -14.98 -5.62 -6.35
N LYS A 64 -14.77 -4.41 -5.81
CA LYS A 64 -15.70 -3.28 -5.99
C LYS A 64 -15.70 -2.69 -7.40
N PHE A 65 -14.71 -3.04 -8.21
CA PHE A 65 -14.54 -2.53 -9.58
C PHE A 65 -14.73 -3.63 -10.64
N GLN A 66 -15.27 -4.78 -10.25
CA GLN A 66 -15.73 -5.85 -11.15
C GLN A 66 -17.23 -5.72 -11.40
#